data_AF-A0A0E3WUG8-F1
#
_entry.id   AF-A0A0E3WUG8-F1
#
_cell.length_a   1.000
_cell.length_b   1.000
_cell.length_c   1.000
_cell.angle_alpha   90.00
_cell.angle_beta   90.00
_cell.angle_gamma   90.00
#
_symmetry.space_group_name_H-M   'P 1'
#
loop_
_entity.id
_entity.type
_entity.pdbx_description
1 polymer ?
#
loop_
_entity_poly.entity_id
_entity_poly.type
_entity_poly.pdbx_seq_one_letter_code
_entity_poly.pdbx_strand_id
1 'polypeptide(L)'
;MLFLLKARKILSRWYLAVPMCIFLSLLVITNFLVYFNGKPFLSEPISTAETLWIALLALLSPCSVLFFLSSYGQDSSTKVYIVVSSAASLFSIFFLFLTLIEISRWASIEAVVLPLIFYWTILMPAIGVCFLSNATMYRENDNSEEEP
;
A
#
# COMPACT_ATOMS: atom_id res chain seq x y z
N MET A 1 -22.53 4.05 28.40
CA MET A 1 -21.59 4.93 27.67
C MET A 1 -20.18 4.33 27.49
N LEU A 2 -19.71 3.44 28.37
CA LEU A 2 -18.38 2.79 28.26
C LEU A 2 -18.20 1.89 27.02
N PHE A 3 -19.25 1.18 26.58
CA PHE A 3 -19.22 0.38 25.34
C PHE A 3 -19.02 1.24 24.09
N LEU A 4 -19.52 2.48 24.07
CA LEU A 4 -19.35 3.42 22.96
C LEU A 4 -17.92 3.96 22.85
N LEU A 5 -17.19 4.07 23.97
CA LEU A 5 -15.78 4.45 23.98
C LEU A 5 -14.87 3.30 23.52
N LYS A 6 -15.18 2.06 23.93
CA LYS A 6 -14.47 0.87 23.46
C LYS A 6 -14.75 0.61 21.98
N ALA A 7 -16.01 0.76 21.55
CA ALA A 7 -16.41 0.75 20.15
C ALA A 7 -15.74 1.89 19.37
N ARG A 8 -15.64 3.13 19.88
CA ARG A 8 -14.93 4.23 19.21
C ARG A 8 -13.43 3.95 19.04
N LYS A 9 -12.77 3.33 20.03
CA LYS A 9 -11.36 2.91 19.93
C LYS A 9 -11.15 1.80 18.89
N ILE A 10 -12.09 0.86 18.80
CA ILE A 10 -12.10 -0.20 17.80
C ILE A 10 -12.43 0.39 16.41
N LEU A 11 -13.44 1.25 16.30
CA LEU A 11 -13.89 1.88 15.06
C LEU A 11 -12.86 2.85 14.48
N SER A 12 -12.13 3.61 15.32
CA SER A 12 -11.04 4.46 14.86
C SER A 12 -9.83 3.65 14.37
N ARG A 13 -9.63 2.44 14.89
CA ARG A 13 -8.63 1.49 14.36
C ARG A 13 -8.98 1.09 12.93
N TRP A 14 -10.22 0.66 12.67
CA TRP A 14 -10.63 0.25 11.32
C TRP A 14 -10.64 1.42 10.32
N TYR A 15 -10.86 2.66 10.77
CA TYR A 15 -10.78 3.84 9.90
C TYR A 15 -9.41 4.01 9.24
N LEU A 16 -8.31 3.61 9.89
CA LEU A 16 -6.97 3.67 9.28
C LEU A 16 -6.74 2.61 8.19
N ALA A 17 -7.56 1.55 8.15
CA ALA A 17 -7.52 0.53 7.10
C ALA A 17 -8.33 0.93 5.85
N VAL A 18 -9.35 1.80 6.01
CA VAL A 18 -10.22 2.25 4.92
C VAL A 18 -9.45 2.89 3.75
N PRO A 19 -8.48 3.79 3.96
CA PRO A 19 -7.69 4.38 2.87
C PRO A 19 -7.01 3.31 2.01
N MET A 20 -6.43 2.29 2.63
CA MET A 20 -5.75 1.22 1.90
C MET A 20 -6.70 0.48 0.96
N CYS A 21 -7.89 0.11 1.44
CA CYS A 21 -8.91 -0.56 0.63
C CYS A 21 -9.40 0.31 -0.53
N ILE A 22 -9.58 1.62 -0.29
CA ILE A 22 -9.96 2.58 -1.32
C ILE A 22 -8.86 2.66 -2.40
N PHE A 23 -7.61 2.84 -2.01
CA PHE A 23 -6.49 2.93 -2.96
C PHE A 23 -6.29 1.63 -3.74
N LEU A 24 -6.46 0.48 -3.11
CA LEU A 24 -6.40 -0.82 -3.79
C LEU A 24 -7.51 -0.96 -4.84
N SER A 25 -8.73 -0.57 -4.49
CA SER A 25 -9.88 -0.62 -5.40
C SER A 25 -9.69 0.33 -6.59
N LEU A 26 -9.23 1.56 -6.33
CA LEU A 26 -8.90 2.52 -7.37
C LEU A 26 -7.78 2.00 -8.26
N LEU A 27 -6.73 1.39 -7.70
CA LEU A 27 -5.63 0.81 -8.46
C LEU A 27 -6.13 -0.24 -9.45
N VAL A 28 -7.04 -1.14 -9.01
CA VAL A 28 -7.66 -2.14 -9.89
C VAL A 28 -8.41 -1.47 -11.04
N ILE A 29 -9.23 -0.46 -10.75
CA ILE A 29 -9.99 0.28 -11.78
C ILE A 29 -9.04 0.96 -12.77
N THR A 30 -8.00 1.64 -12.29
CA THR A 30 -7.01 2.30 -13.14
C THR A 30 -6.21 1.28 -13.96
N ASN A 31 -5.94 0.09 -13.42
CA ASN A 31 -5.27 -0.99 -14.15
C ASN A 31 -6.11 -1.45 -15.35
N PHE A 32 -7.42 -1.64 -15.17
CA PHE A 32 -8.33 -1.87 -16.30
C PHE A 32 -8.30 -0.71 -17.30
N LEU A 33 -8.32 0.53 -16.82
CA LEU A 33 -8.29 1.71 -17.68
C LEU A 33 -7.03 1.77 -18.55
N VAL A 34 -5.86 1.49 -17.97
CA VAL A 34 -4.58 1.42 -18.67
C VAL A 34 -4.59 0.29 -19.71
N TYR A 35 -5.10 -0.89 -19.34
CA TYR A 35 -5.18 -2.04 -20.24
C TYR A 35 -6.08 -1.76 -21.46
N PHE A 36 -7.23 -1.12 -21.26
CA PHE A 36 -8.16 -0.77 -22.34
C PHE A 36 -7.68 0.39 -23.22
N ASN A 37 -6.70 1.18 -22.78
CA ASN A 37 -6.19 2.33 -23.52
C ASN A 37 -5.47 1.94 -24.82
N GLY A 38 -5.11 0.65 -24.99
CA GLY A 38 -4.53 0.10 -26.22
C GLY A 38 -3.14 0.63 -26.59
N LYS A 39 -2.58 1.54 -25.78
CA LYS A 39 -1.21 2.06 -25.90
C LYS A 39 -0.24 1.17 -25.12
N PRO A 40 1.02 1.07 -25.57
CA PRO A 40 2.03 0.37 -24.79
C PRO A 40 2.27 1.10 -23.46
N PHE A 41 2.34 0.34 -22.37
CA PHE A 41 2.51 0.87 -21.02
C PHE A 41 3.78 1.73 -20.91
N LEU A 42 3.65 2.93 -20.35
CA LEU A 42 4.73 3.93 -20.21
C LEU A 42 5.28 4.44 -21.55
N SER A 43 4.46 4.49 -22.60
CA SER A 43 4.87 5.11 -23.87
C SER A 43 4.80 6.63 -23.79
N GLU A 44 5.72 7.33 -24.46
CA GLU A 44 5.64 8.78 -24.60
C GLU A 44 4.56 9.17 -25.64
N PRO A 45 3.69 10.16 -25.34
CA PRO A 45 3.50 10.84 -24.05
C PRO A 45 2.68 10.00 -23.06
N ILE A 46 3.07 10.04 -21.78
CA ILE A 46 2.44 9.32 -20.68
C ILE A 46 0.96 9.69 -20.59
N SER A 47 0.11 8.68 -20.54
CA SER A 47 -1.33 8.91 -20.37
C SER A 47 -1.64 9.36 -18.94
N THR A 48 -2.66 10.20 -18.78
CA THR A 48 -3.19 10.56 -17.45
C THR A 48 -3.57 9.33 -16.61
N ALA A 49 -4.03 8.25 -17.25
CA ALA A 49 -4.32 6.97 -16.59
C ALA A 49 -3.07 6.31 -16.00
N GLU A 50 -1.93 6.38 -16.70
CA GLU A 50 -0.66 5.82 -16.24
C GLU A 50 -0.08 6.64 -15.08
N THR A 51 -0.14 7.97 -15.18
CA THR A 51 0.25 8.86 -14.07
C THR A 51 -0.59 8.60 -12.82
N LEU A 52 -1.90 8.42 -12.97
CA LEU A 52 -2.79 8.04 -11.86
C LEU A 52 -2.42 6.66 -11.30
N TRP A 53 -2.13 5.69 -12.17
CA TRP A 53 -1.73 4.36 -11.77
C TRP A 53 -0.46 4.39 -10.92
N ILE A 54 0.58 5.12 -11.35
CA ILE A 54 1.83 5.28 -10.61
C ILE A 54 1.59 5.98 -9.27
N ALA A 55 0.77 7.02 -9.24
CA ALA A 55 0.44 7.74 -8.02
C ALA A 55 -0.28 6.85 -6.99
N LEU A 56 -1.31 6.12 -7.43
CA LEU A 56 -2.05 5.17 -6.61
C LEU A 56 -1.14 4.06 -6.06
N LEU A 57 -0.24 3.56 -6.91
CA LEU A 57 0.72 2.54 -6.55
C LEU A 57 1.64 3.00 -5.42
N ALA A 58 2.15 4.21 -5.54
CA ALA A 58 3.06 4.77 -4.58
C ALA A 58 2.36 5.20 -3.28
N LEU A 59 1.07 5.52 -3.33
CA LEU A 59 0.25 5.78 -2.14
C LEU A 59 -0.11 4.50 -1.37
N LEU A 60 0.00 3.32 -1.98
CA LEU A 60 -0.34 2.06 -1.33
C LEU A 60 0.58 1.74 -0.15
N SER A 61 1.89 1.99 -0.28
CA SER A 61 2.86 1.74 0.78
C SER A 61 2.64 2.62 2.04
N PRO A 62 2.50 3.96 1.96
CA PRO A 62 2.17 4.77 3.13
C PRO A 62 0.83 4.37 3.76
N CYS A 63 -0.15 3.94 2.95
CA CYS A 63 -1.42 3.44 3.47
C CYS A 63 -1.28 2.10 4.20
N SER A 64 -0.35 1.24 3.78
CA SER A 64 -0.03 0.00 4.51
C SER A 64 0.55 0.27 5.90
N VAL A 65 1.36 1.34 6.06
CA VAL A 65 1.88 1.76 7.36
C VAL A 65 0.74 2.13 8.30
N LEU A 66 -0.25 2.87 7.81
CA LEU A 66 -1.44 3.24 8.60
C LEU A 66 -2.21 2.00 9.06
N PHE A 67 -2.32 0.99 8.19
CA PHE A 67 -2.94 -0.30 8.56
C PHE A 67 -2.17 -1.01 9.69
N PHE A 68 -0.85 -1.13 9.58
CA PHE A 68 -0.07 -1.80 10.64
C PHE A 68 0.02 -0.99 11.92
N LEU A 69 0.04 0.34 11.84
CA LEU A 69 -0.07 1.23 13.00
C LEU A 69 -1.43 1.10 13.68
N SER A 70 -2.51 0.90 12.92
CA SER A 70 -3.81 0.58 13.48
C SER A 70 -3.76 -0.73 14.27
N SER A 71 -3.02 -1.73 13.79
CA SER A 71 -2.86 -3.00 14.49
C SER A 71 -1.80 -2.99 15.60
N TYR A 72 -1.15 -1.85 15.85
CA TYR A 72 -0.05 -1.73 16.80
C TYR A 72 -0.49 -1.96 18.24
N GLY A 73 0.27 -2.80 18.95
CA GLY A 73 0.00 -3.18 20.34
C GLY A 73 -0.84 -4.44 20.50
N GLN A 74 -1.16 -5.14 19.40
CA GLN A 74 -1.85 -6.42 19.47
C GLN A 74 -0.89 -7.60 19.59
N ASP A 75 0.27 -7.57 18.92
CA ASP A 75 1.29 -8.62 18.96
C ASP A 75 2.73 -8.06 18.85
N SER A 76 3.71 -8.86 19.28
CA SER A 76 5.14 -8.49 19.22
C SER A 76 5.68 -8.41 17.79
N SER A 77 5.08 -9.15 16.84
CA SER A 77 5.46 -9.19 15.41
C SER A 77 5.05 -7.93 14.64
N THR A 78 4.02 -7.21 15.10
CA THR A 78 3.50 -6.00 14.43
C THR A 78 4.56 -4.91 14.29
N LYS A 79 5.54 -4.87 15.22
CA LYS A 79 6.67 -3.94 15.15
C LYS A 79 7.54 -4.15 13.91
N VAL A 80 7.78 -5.39 13.51
CA VAL A 80 8.58 -5.72 12.32
C VAL A 80 7.84 -5.29 11.06
N TYR A 81 6.53 -5.56 10.97
CA TYR A 81 5.72 -5.14 9.82
C TYR A 81 5.67 -3.62 9.67
N ILE A 82 5.57 -2.87 10.77
CA ILE A 82 5.63 -1.40 10.73
C ILE A 82 6.97 -0.92 10.18
N VAL A 83 8.09 -1.53 10.59
CA VAL A 83 9.42 -1.15 10.08
C VAL A 83 9.53 -1.41 8.58
N VAL A 84 9.10 -2.60 8.12
CA VAL A 84 9.14 -2.97 6.70
C VAL A 84 8.24 -2.04 5.87
N SER A 85 6.99 -1.84 6.28
CA SER A 85 6.08 -0.93 5.59
C SER A 85 6.56 0.53 5.64
N SER A 86 7.19 0.97 6.73
CA SER A 86 7.75 2.33 6.85
C SER A 86 8.90 2.56 5.88
N ALA A 87 9.84 1.61 5.80
CA ALA A 87 10.95 1.66 4.85
C ALA A 87 10.42 1.69 3.40
N ALA A 88 9.43 0.85 3.10
CA ALA A 88 8.78 0.84 1.80
C ALA A 88 8.05 2.16 1.50
N SER A 89 7.44 2.79 2.53
CA SER A 89 6.71 4.04 2.39
C SER A 89 7.65 5.20 2.07
N LEU A 90 8.79 5.29 2.76
CA LEU A 90 9.83 6.28 2.46
C LEU A 90 10.35 6.12 1.04
N PHE A 91 10.64 4.88 0.63
CA PHE A 91 11.06 4.59 -0.75
C PHE A 91 9.98 5.04 -1.75
N SER A 92 8.71 4.72 -1.45
CA SER A 92 7.57 5.04 -2.30
C SER A 92 7.35 6.54 -2.48
N ILE A 93 7.46 7.32 -1.41
CA ILE A 93 7.32 8.79 -1.45
C ILE A 93 8.48 9.41 -2.24
N PHE A 94 9.70 8.95 -2.00
CA PHE A 94 10.88 9.42 -2.75
C PHE A 94 10.75 9.09 -4.24
N PHE A 95 10.29 7.88 -4.55
CA PHE A 95 10.00 7.44 -5.91
C PHE A 95 8.92 8.30 -6.58
N LEU A 96 7.80 8.55 -5.91
CA LEU A 96 6.72 9.39 -6.44
C LEU A 96 7.22 10.82 -6.69
N PHE A 97 8.05 11.36 -5.82
CA PHE A 97 8.66 12.67 -5.98
C PHE A 97 9.55 12.74 -7.24
N LEU A 98 10.43 11.76 -7.44
CA LEU A 98 11.25 11.67 -8.66
C LEU A 98 10.40 11.53 -9.92
N THR A 99 9.35 10.70 -9.86
CA THR A 99 8.42 10.49 -10.97
C THR A 99 7.74 11.80 -11.36
N LEU A 100 7.22 12.56 -10.38
CA LEU A 100 6.58 13.85 -10.63
C LEU A 100 7.55 14.87 -11.23
N ILE A 101 8.81 14.90 -10.77
CA ILE A 101 9.84 15.75 -11.36
C ILE A 101 10.05 15.40 -12.82
N GLU A 102 10.22 14.11 -13.14
CA GLU A 102 10.53 13.69 -14.50
C GLU A 102 9.37 13.96 -15.47
N ILE A 103 8.14 13.68 -15.02
CA ILE A 103 6.90 14.05 -15.75
C ILE A 103 6.83 15.56 -15.96
N SER A 104 7.14 16.37 -14.93
CA SER A 104 7.10 17.84 -15.03
C SER A 104 8.12 18.41 -16.01
N ARG A 105 9.25 17.72 -16.18
CA ARG A 105 10.34 18.13 -17.08
C ARG A 105 10.14 17.66 -18.51
N TRP A 106 9.06 16.92 -18.81
CA TRP A 106 8.84 16.26 -20.10
C TRP A 106 10.07 15.42 -20.52
N ALA A 107 10.76 14.88 -19.52
CA ALA A 107 11.98 14.12 -19.70
C ALA A 107 11.64 12.62 -19.68
N SER A 108 12.55 11.81 -20.21
CA SER A 108 12.35 10.36 -20.34
C SER A 108 12.18 9.70 -18.97
N ILE A 109 11.22 8.77 -18.89
CA ILE A 109 10.88 8.04 -17.66
C ILE A 109 11.94 6.96 -17.34
N GLU A 110 12.97 6.77 -18.17
CA GLU A 110 13.99 5.72 -17.99
C GLU A 110 14.58 5.71 -16.57
N ALA A 111 14.83 6.89 -15.98
CA ALA A 111 15.36 7.02 -14.62
C ALA A 111 14.41 6.46 -13.53
N VAL A 112 13.13 6.39 -13.83
CA VAL A 112 12.03 6.03 -12.92
C VAL A 112 11.58 4.58 -13.16
N VAL A 113 11.85 3.99 -14.32
CA VAL A 113 11.49 2.60 -14.65
C VAL A 113 12.15 1.60 -13.69
N LEU A 114 13.46 1.74 -13.43
CA LEU A 114 14.17 0.80 -12.56
C LEU A 114 13.64 0.82 -11.11
N PRO A 115 13.49 1.98 -10.44
CA PRO A 115 12.83 2.07 -9.14
C PRO A 115 11.40 1.52 -9.14
N LEU A 116 10.63 1.73 -10.22
CA LEU A 116 9.26 1.21 -10.35
C LEU A 116 9.24 -0.32 -10.39
N ILE A 117 10.12 -0.94 -11.17
CA ILE A 117 10.24 -2.40 -11.23
C ILE A 117 10.62 -2.95 -9.87
N PHE A 118 11.60 -2.33 -9.18
CA PHE A 118 12.00 -2.73 -7.83
C PHE A 118 10.85 -2.65 -6.83
N TYR A 119 10.09 -1.54 -6.85
CA TYR A 119 8.94 -1.36 -5.98
C TYR A 119 7.87 -2.43 -6.22
N TRP A 120 7.52 -2.67 -7.48
CA TRP A 120 6.48 -3.61 -7.87
C TRP A 120 6.86 -5.07 -7.61
N THR A 121 8.10 -5.46 -7.89
CA THR A 121 8.54 -6.87 -7.82
C THR A 121 9.03 -7.30 -6.45
N ILE A 122 9.51 -6.38 -5.62
CA ILE A 122 10.13 -6.71 -4.33
C ILE A 122 9.34 -6.10 -3.16
N LEU A 123 9.16 -4.78 -3.14
CA LEU A 123 8.52 -4.10 -2.00
C LEU A 123 7.05 -4.48 -1.85
N MET A 124 6.28 -4.48 -2.94
CA MET A 124 4.85 -4.81 -2.87
C MET A 124 4.60 -6.24 -2.37
N PRO A 125 5.26 -7.28 -2.92
CA PRO A 125 5.13 -8.63 -2.40
C PRO A 125 5.58 -8.76 -0.95
N ALA A 126 6.67 -8.09 -0.55
CA ALA A 126 7.12 -8.09 0.83
C ALA A 126 6.04 -7.55 1.79
N ILE A 127 5.42 -6.41 1.45
CA ILE A 127 4.28 -5.86 2.21
C ILE A 127 3.11 -6.85 2.22
N GLY A 128 2.77 -7.45 1.08
CA GLY A 128 1.70 -8.45 0.96
C GLY A 128 1.92 -9.68 1.85
N VAL A 129 3.15 -10.17 1.95
CA VAL A 129 3.50 -11.26 2.87
C VAL A 129 3.35 -10.83 4.32
N CYS A 130 3.68 -9.57 4.68
CA CYS A 130 3.40 -9.05 6.02
C CYS A 130 1.90 -9.05 6.34
N PHE A 131 1.04 -8.68 5.37
CA PHE A 131 -0.42 -8.77 5.54
C PHE A 131 -0.89 -10.21 5.74
N LEU A 132 -0.39 -11.14 4.92
CA LEU A 132 -0.75 -12.56 5.01
C LEU A 132 -0.32 -13.16 6.35
N SER A 133 0.92 -12.90 6.77
CA SER A 133 1.46 -13.39 8.05
C SER A 133 0.69 -12.83 9.24
N ASN A 134 0.29 -11.56 9.19
CA ASN A 134 -0.53 -10.96 10.24
C ASN A 134 -1.93 -11.60 10.31
N ALA A 135 -2.52 -11.94 9.16
CA ALA A 135 -3.82 -12.60 9.11
C ALA A 135 -3.77 -14.06 9.59
N THR A 136 -2.70 -14.81 9.28
CA THR A 136 -2.55 -16.20 9.73
C THR A 136 -2.28 -16.28 11.23
N MET A 137 -1.45 -15.39 11.80
CA MET A 137 -1.22 -15.35 13.25
C MET A 137 -2.51 -15.05 14.02
N TYR A 138 -3.34 -14.14 13.51
CA TYR A 138 -4.61 -13.80 14.16
C TYR A 138 -5.57 -15.01 14.22
N ARG A 139 -5.59 -15.84 13.17
CA ARG A 139 -6.38 -17.08 13.12
C ARG A 139 -5.86 -18.14 14.10
N GLU A 140 -4.55 -18.20 14.30
CA GLU A 140 -3.93 -19.18 15.21
C GLU A 140 -4.22 -18.84 16.68
N ASN A 141 -4.16 -17.55 17.04
CA ASN A 141 -4.51 -17.09 18.38
C ASN A 141 -6.01 -17.32 18.72
N ASP A 142 -6.92 -17.05 17.77
CA ASP A 142 -8.37 -17.24 17.96
C ASP A 142 -8.70 -18.72 18.23
N ASN A 143 -8.08 -19.64 17.50
CA ASN A 143 -8.27 -21.09 17.69
C ASN A 143 -7.73 -21.59 19.04
N SER A 144 -6.66 -20.98 19.57
CA SER A 144 -6.08 -21.37 20.85
C SER A 144 -6.84 -20.88 22.08
N GLU A 145 -7.71 -19.86 21.92
CA GLU A 145 -8.64 -19.43 22.98
C GLU A 145 -9.95 -20.24 23.00
N GLU A 146 -10.21 -21.04 21.95
CA GLU A 146 -11.41 -21.88 21.82
C GLU A 146 -11.22 -23.36 22.25
N GLU A 147 -10.00 -23.80 22.62
CA GLU A 147 -9.76 -25.12 23.21
C GLU A 147 -9.80 -25.07 24.76
N PRO A 148 -10.82 -25.66 25.42
CA PRO A 148 -10.97 -25.71 26.87
C PRO A 148 -10.09 -26.75 27.58
#